data_AF-A0A968R415-F1
#
_entry.id   AF-A0A968R415-F1
#
_cell.length_a   1.000
_cell.length_b   1.000
_cell.length_c   1.000
_cell.angle_alpha   90.00
_cell.angle_beta   90.00
_cell.angle_gamma   90.00
#
_symmetry.space_group_name_H-M   'P 1'
#
loop_
_entity.id
_entity.type
_entity.pdbx_description
1 polymer ?
#
loop_
_entity_poly.entity_id
_entity_poly.type
_entity_poly.pdbx_seq_one_letter_code
_entity_poly.pdbx_strand_id
1 'polypeptide(L)'
;MNNKKVFPKKYVLLSFVVVLLVIIVATLPSNKSSCLSQEVISNQPLTNSVKIVNGITIVNGKPFFPFGFYHVSWKSTAQDLMEDMREIAAAGFNTIHASATEVKSYDLFLNEAARLGIYVFSEQGIGLLNMIDSFKKKPAVLGWSIADDVDNGKLLPEEVLKMHQQAKLADPNHITYISGYSNKIKRFGNCADAIASNLILLGMETMRYHQPTIEYLLLAVQLLLIIRLFMLTYNLFHGQVKIQTISCVYPHLMK
;
A
#
# COMPACT_ATOMS: atom_id res chain seq x y z
N MET A 1 0.14 -65.55 1.18
CA MET A 1 -0.73 -64.39 1.47
C MET A 1 -0.33 -63.26 0.53
N ASN A 2 -1.15 -62.95 -0.48
CA ASN A 2 -0.83 -61.97 -1.52
C ASN A 2 -1.67 -60.70 -1.30
N ASN A 3 -1.08 -59.67 -0.70
CA ASN A 3 -1.76 -58.43 -0.36
C ASN A 3 -1.65 -57.44 -1.54
N LYS A 4 -2.59 -57.53 -2.49
CA LYS A 4 -2.66 -56.59 -3.62
C LYS A 4 -3.14 -55.23 -3.11
N LYS A 5 -2.22 -54.26 -3.01
CA LYS A 5 -2.53 -52.85 -2.76
C LYS A 5 -3.41 -52.33 -3.90
N VAL A 6 -4.70 -52.16 -3.63
CA VAL A 6 -5.65 -51.54 -4.56
C VAL A 6 -5.41 -50.03 -4.51
N PHE A 7 -4.75 -49.50 -5.54
CA PHE A 7 -4.59 -48.06 -5.70
C PHE A 7 -5.98 -47.42 -5.93
N PRO A 8 -6.38 -46.41 -5.13
CA PRO A 8 -7.70 -45.82 -5.25
C PRO A 8 -7.83 -45.06 -6.57
N LYS A 9 -8.62 -45.62 -7.51
CA LYS A 9 -8.91 -45.06 -8.85
C LYS A 9 -9.40 -43.60 -8.83
N LYS A 10 -9.85 -43.08 -7.68
CA LYS A 10 -10.34 -41.70 -7.51
C LYS A 10 -9.24 -40.64 -7.69
N TYR A 11 -7.98 -40.94 -7.37
CA TYR A 11 -6.89 -39.95 -7.46
C TYR A 11 -6.39 -39.76 -8.90
N VAL A 12 -6.49 -40.79 -9.74
CA VAL A 12 -6.10 -40.71 -11.16
C VAL A 12 -7.05 -39.80 -11.94
N LEU A 13 -8.35 -39.87 -11.65
CA LEU A 13 -9.33 -39.00 -12.31
C LEU A 13 -9.12 -37.53 -11.92
N LEU A 14 -8.83 -37.27 -10.63
CA LEU A 14 -8.60 -35.92 -10.14
C LEU A 14 -7.33 -35.30 -10.77
N SER A 15 -6.24 -36.06 -10.89
CA SER A 15 -5.01 -35.55 -11.54
C SER A 15 -5.24 -35.22 -13.02
N PHE A 16 -6.05 -36.01 -13.73
CA PHE A 16 -6.38 -35.73 -15.14
C PHE A 16 -7.22 -34.45 -15.30
N VAL A 17 -8.18 -34.22 -14.41
CA VAL A 17 -9.01 -33.00 -14.44
C VAL A 17 -8.17 -31.75 -14.17
N VAL A 18 -7.23 -31.81 -13.23
CA VAL A 18 -6.33 -30.67 -12.92
C VAL A 18 -5.41 -30.35 -14.10
N VAL A 19 -4.79 -31.36 -14.73
CA VAL A 19 -3.92 -31.14 -15.90
C VAL A 19 -4.71 -30.57 -17.08
N LEU A 20 -5.93 -31.05 -17.32
CA LEU A 20 -6.78 -30.54 -18.40
C LEU A 20 -7.18 -29.07 -18.17
N LEU A 21 -7.50 -28.69 -16.93
CA LEU A 21 -7.78 -27.31 -16.55
C LEU A 21 -6.58 -26.38 -16.76
N VAL A 22 -5.37 -26.83 -16.42
CA VAL A 22 -4.13 -26.06 -16.66
C VAL A 22 -3.90 -25.84 -18.15
N ILE A 23 -4.11 -26.87 -18.99
CA ILE A 23 -3.97 -26.74 -20.45
C ILE A 23 -5.01 -25.79 -21.03
N ILE A 24 -6.27 -25.85 -20.58
CA ILE A 24 -7.33 -24.94 -21.04
C ILE A 24 -6.99 -23.49 -20.66
N VAL A 25 -6.55 -23.23 -19.42
CA VAL A 25 -6.15 -21.88 -18.98
C VAL A 25 -4.93 -21.39 -19.76
N ALA A 26 -3.97 -22.26 -20.09
CA ALA A 26 -2.78 -21.90 -20.85
C ALA A 26 -3.03 -21.67 -22.35
N THR A 27 -4.11 -22.22 -22.91
CA THR A 27 -4.44 -22.13 -24.35
C THR A 27 -5.55 -21.14 -24.67
N LEU A 28 -6.23 -20.59 -23.66
CA LEU A 28 -7.18 -19.50 -23.88
C LEU A 28 -6.41 -18.26 -24.38
N PRO A 29 -6.83 -17.67 -25.51
CA PRO A 29 -6.21 -16.46 -26.01
C PRO A 29 -6.34 -15.37 -24.94
N SER A 30 -5.20 -14.85 -24.50
CA SER A 30 -5.12 -13.65 -23.68
C SER A 30 -5.84 -12.53 -24.45
N ASN A 31 -7.11 -12.31 -24.14
CA ASN A 31 -7.80 -11.08 -24.50
C ASN A 31 -7.03 -9.96 -23.82
N LYS A 32 -6.10 -9.37 -24.56
CA LYS A 32 -5.47 -8.10 -24.18
C LYS A 32 -6.63 -7.11 -24.12
N SER A 33 -7.18 -6.91 -22.93
CA SER A 33 -8.10 -5.82 -22.66
C SER A 33 -7.36 -4.52 -22.96
N SER A 34 -7.51 -4.03 -24.18
CA SER A 34 -7.15 -2.68 -24.57
C SER A 34 -8.19 -1.73 -23.97
N CYS A 35 -8.04 -1.46 -22.67
CA CYS A 35 -8.68 -0.31 -22.04
C CYS A 35 -7.61 0.42 -21.23
N LEU A 36 -6.71 1.05 -21.96
CA LEU A 36 -5.95 2.20 -21.48
C LEU A 36 -6.31 3.33 -22.43
N SER A 37 -7.37 4.05 -22.10
CA SER A 37 -7.50 5.43 -22.54
C SER A 37 -6.22 6.12 -22.07
N GLN A 38 -5.38 6.54 -23.02
CA GLN A 38 -4.29 7.46 -22.75
C GLN A 38 -4.92 8.70 -22.10
N GLU A 39 -4.80 8.80 -20.79
CA GLU A 39 -4.95 10.08 -20.12
C GLU A 39 -3.97 11.03 -20.81
N VAL A 40 -4.53 12.07 -21.42
CA VAL A 40 -3.78 13.21 -21.91
C VAL A 40 -2.88 13.65 -20.76
N ILE A 41 -1.58 13.42 -20.91
CA ILE A 41 -0.57 13.93 -19.99
C ILE A 41 -0.64 15.44 -20.14
N SER A 42 -1.44 16.04 -19.26
CA SER A 42 -1.53 17.47 -19.09
C SER A 42 -0.13 17.98 -18.79
N ASN A 43 0.44 18.78 -19.69
CA ASN A 43 1.71 19.50 -19.50
C ASN A 43 1.63 20.59 -18.41
N GLN A 44 0.73 20.43 -17.44
CA GLN A 44 0.76 21.22 -16.22
C GLN A 44 2.06 20.88 -15.49
N PRO A 45 2.82 21.88 -15.01
CA PRO A 45 3.98 21.61 -14.19
C PRO A 45 3.54 20.65 -13.09
N LEU A 46 4.27 19.53 -12.91
CA LEU A 46 4.05 18.64 -11.77
C LEU A 46 4.21 19.50 -10.52
N THR A 47 3.09 19.96 -9.99
CA THR A 47 3.02 20.67 -8.73
C THR A 47 3.32 19.61 -7.70
N ASN A 48 4.59 19.47 -7.29
CA ASN A 48 5.03 18.51 -6.27
C ASN A 48 4.21 18.72 -5.00
N SER A 49 3.04 18.09 -4.95
CA SER A 49 1.95 18.44 -4.06
C SER A 49 1.18 17.19 -3.71
N VAL A 50 1.02 17.02 -2.40
CA VAL A 50 0.35 15.93 -1.74
C VAL A 50 -0.68 16.51 -0.80
N LYS A 51 -1.92 16.06 -0.93
CA LYS A 51 -3.05 16.54 -0.10
C LYS A 51 -3.93 15.37 0.29
N ILE A 52 -4.67 15.52 1.39
CA ILE A 52 -5.78 14.62 1.72
C ILE A 52 -7.09 15.29 1.31
N VAL A 53 -7.88 14.63 0.48
CA VAL A 53 -9.22 15.09 0.07
C VAL A 53 -10.20 13.96 0.37
N ASN A 54 -11.15 14.19 1.28
CA ASN A 54 -12.15 13.19 1.69
C ASN A 54 -11.52 11.84 2.10
N GLY A 55 -10.40 11.88 2.82
CA GLY A 55 -9.68 10.69 3.26
C GLY A 55 -8.82 10.00 2.18
N ILE A 56 -8.76 10.55 0.96
CA ILE A 56 -7.95 10.02 -0.14
C ILE A 56 -6.68 10.85 -0.26
N THR A 57 -5.52 10.19 -0.34
CA THR A 57 -4.26 10.88 -0.66
C THR A 57 -4.26 11.23 -2.15
N ILE A 58 -4.05 12.50 -2.47
CA ILE A 58 -3.97 13.01 -3.84
C ILE A 58 -2.53 13.47 -4.05
N VAL A 59 -1.83 12.84 -4.98
CA VAL A 59 -0.47 13.23 -5.39
C VAL A 59 -0.52 13.80 -6.80
N ASN A 60 -0.11 15.05 -6.97
CA ASN A 60 -0.09 15.74 -8.27
C ASN A 60 -1.44 15.64 -9.03
N GLY A 61 -2.55 15.75 -8.27
CA GLY A 61 -3.92 15.67 -8.81
C GLY A 61 -4.46 14.26 -9.02
N LYS A 62 -3.69 13.20 -8.75
CA LYS A 62 -4.13 11.81 -8.93
C LYS A 62 -4.36 11.11 -7.58
N PRO A 63 -5.42 10.31 -7.43
CA PRO A 63 -5.59 9.43 -6.28
C PRO A 63 -4.38 8.51 -6.13
N PHE A 64 -3.88 8.41 -4.90
CA PHE A 64 -2.74 7.61 -4.52
C PHE A 64 -3.08 6.83 -3.25
N PHE A 65 -2.73 5.56 -3.22
CA PHE A 65 -2.84 4.72 -2.02
C PHE A 65 -1.43 4.34 -1.58
N PRO A 66 -0.93 4.88 -0.45
CA PRO A 66 0.39 4.54 0.04
C PRO A 66 0.41 3.09 0.51
N PHE A 67 1.21 2.26 -0.15
CA PHE A 67 1.37 0.85 0.14
C PHE A 67 2.87 0.52 0.18
N GLY A 68 3.38 0.24 1.38
CA GLY A 68 4.81 0.30 1.62
C GLY A 68 5.25 -0.21 2.99
N PHE A 69 6.52 0.01 3.29
CA PHE A 69 7.16 -0.42 4.53
C PHE A 69 7.67 0.74 5.38
N TYR A 70 7.73 0.51 6.68
CA TYR A 70 8.56 1.29 7.60
C TYR A 70 9.97 0.72 7.63
N HIS A 71 10.97 1.59 7.51
CA HIS A 71 12.38 1.22 7.54
C HIS A 71 13.08 1.86 8.74
N VAL A 72 13.87 1.07 9.47
CA VAL A 72 14.59 1.50 10.69
C VAL A 72 15.93 2.16 10.33
N SER A 73 15.87 3.29 9.62
CA SER A 73 17.04 3.89 8.94
C SER A 73 18.19 4.29 9.86
N TRP A 74 17.91 4.60 11.11
CA TRP A 74 18.90 5.04 12.10
C TRP A 74 19.85 3.92 12.58
N LYS A 75 19.58 2.66 12.21
CA LYS A 75 20.48 1.51 12.43
C LYS A 75 21.20 1.03 11.17
N SER A 76 20.89 1.62 10.02
CA SER A 76 21.35 1.17 8.72
C SER A 76 22.31 2.18 8.11
N THR A 77 23.16 1.72 7.19
CA THR A 77 23.94 2.64 6.36
C THR A 77 23.05 3.26 5.27
N ALA A 78 23.53 4.33 4.64
CA ALA A 78 22.85 4.90 3.48
C ALA A 78 22.76 3.91 2.30
N GLN A 79 23.73 3.00 2.19
CA GLN A 79 23.74 1.97 1.17
C GLN A 79 22.66 0.93 1.44
N ASP A 80 22.54 0.45 2.68
CA ASP A 80 21.49 -0.51 3.08
C ASP A 80 20.09 0.08 2.81
N LEU A 81 19.86 1.34 3.21
CA LEU A 81 18.59 2.03 2.93
C LEU A 81 18.30 2.13 1.43
N MET A 82 19.33 2.33 0.59
CA MET A 82 19.17 2.35 -0.87
C MET A 82 18.82 0.98 -1.46
N GLU A 83 19.49 -0.07 -0.97
CA GLU A 83 19.26 -1.45 -1.41
C GLU A 83 17.86 -1.91 -1.02
N ASP A 84 17.47 -1.72 0.24
CA ASP A 84 16.14 -2.06 0.74
C ASP A 84 15.03 -1.35 -0.05
N MET A 85 15.21 -0.06 -0.37
CA MET A 85 14.24 0.67 -1.19
C MET A 85 14.10 0.09 -2.61
N ARG A 86 15.20 -0.36 -3.22
CA ARG A 86 15.17 -1.00 -4.54
C ARG A 86 14.44 -2.34 -4.49
N GLU A 87 14.66 -3.12 -3.43
CA GLU A 87 13.94 -4.38 -3.23
C GLU A 87 12.44 -4.14 -3.01
N ILE A 88 12.08 -3.16 -2.19
CA ILE A 88 10.69 -2.71 -1.97
C ILE A 88 10.03 -2.32 -3.30
N ALA A 89 10.72 -1.52 -4.12
CA ALA A 89 10.22 -1.12 -5.44
C ALA A 89 10.07 -2.31 -6.38
N ALA A 90 11.06 -3.21 -6.43
CA ALA A 90 11.02 -4.42 -7.26
C ALA A 90 9.88 -5.37 -6.86
N ALA A 91 9.49 -5.37 -5.57
CA ALA A 91 8.37 -6.13 -5.06
C ALA A 91 6.99 -5.47 -5.34
N GLY A 92 6.96 -4.30 -5.99
CA GLY A 92 5.74 -3.62 -6.44
C GLY A 92 5.10 -2.70 -5.41
N PHE A 93 5.79 -2.40 -4.31
CA PHE A 93 5.37 -1.37 -3.36
C PHE A 93 5.68 0.03 -3.90
N ASN A 94 4.96 1.03 -3.42
CA ASN A 94 5.01 2.40 -3.95
C ASN A 94 5.43 3.44 -2.90
N THR A 95 5.62 3.03 -1.64
CA THR A 95 5.90 3.93 -0.53
C THR A 95 6.94 3.35 0.42
N ILE A 96 7.73 4.21 1.05
CA ILE A 96 8.61 3.86 2.18
C ILE A 96 8.55 4.97 3.24
N HIS A 97 8.58 4.60 4.52
CA HIS A 97 8.79 5.53 5.64
C HIS A 97 10.23 5.34 6.13
N ALA A 98 11.03 6.40 6.07
CA ALA A 98 12.46 6.35 6.37
C ALA A 98 12.91 7.60 7.13
N SER A 99 13.90 7.46 8.02
CA SER A 99 14.50 8.58 8.74
C SER A 99 15.61 9.24 7.93
N ALA A 100 15.59 10.57 7.86
CA ALA A 100 16.68 11.37 7.31
C ALA A 100 17.79 11.52 8.36
N THR A 101 18.92 10.84 8.19
CA THR A 101 20.05 10.86 9.16
C THR A 101 21.20 11.78 8.74
N GLU A 102 21.40 11.99 7.44
CA GLU A 102 22.46 12.84 6.88
C GLU A 102 21.96 13.47 5.57
N VAL A 103 22.21 14.76 5.35
CA VAL A 103 21.58 15.52 4.27
C VAL A 103 21.98 14.99 2.88
N LYS A 104 23.27 14.77 2.65
CA LYS A 104 23.81 14.40 1.32
C LYS A 104 23.38 13.00 0.93
N SER A 105 23.51 12.01 1.81
CA SER A 105 23.10 10.64 1.51
C SER A 105 21.57 10.54 1.33
N TYR A 106 20.81 11.30 2.12
CA TYR A 106 19.35 11.31 2.02
C TYR A 106 18.86 12.03 0.74
N ASP A 107 19.58 13.05 0.27
CA ASP A 107 19.32 13.67 -1.04
C ASP A 107 19.41 12.65 -2.18
N LEU A 108 20.49 11.85 -2.19
CA LEU A 108 20.68 10.77 -3.17
C LEU A 108 19.60 9.72 -3.06
N PHE A 109 19.20 9.36 -1.82
CA PHE A 109 18.11 8.43 -1.58
C PHE A 109 16.79 8.93 -2.19
N LEU A 110 16.41 10.20 -1.98
CA LEU A 110 15.19 10.77 -2.54
C LEU A 110 15.23 10.90 -4.07
N ASN A 111 16.41 11.13 -4.66
CA ASN A 111 16.56 11.16 -6.12
C ASN A 111 16.32 9.77 -6.73
N GLU A 112 16.85 8.72 -6.11
CA GLU A 112 16.63 7.34 -6.55
C GLU A 112 15.18 6.90 -6.30
N ALA A 113 14.57 7.29 -5.18
CA ALA A 113 13.16 7.04 -4.90
C ALA A 113 12.28 7.61 -6.02
N ALA A 114 12.55 8.85 -6.44
CA ALA A 114 11.83 9.48 -7.56
C ALA A 114 12.03 8.71 -8.87
N ARG A 115 13.26 8.24 -9.15
CA ARG A 115 13.55 7.43 -10.34
C ARG A 115 12.78 6.11 -10.36
N LEU A 116 12.57 5.50 -9.19
CA LEU A 116 11.83 4.24 -9.03
C LEU A 116 10.31 4.42 -8.92
N GLY A 117 9.82 5.65 -8.80
CA GLY A 117 8.39 5.91 -8.53
C GLY A 117 7.97 5.56 -7.10
N ILE A 118 8.92 5.58 -6.15
CA ILE A 118 8.67 5.40 -4.72
C ILE A 118 8.45 6.76 -4.07
N TYR A 119 7.37 6.85 -3.30
CA TYR A 119 7.07 7.97 -2.43
C TYR A 119 7.60 7.75 -1.01
N VAL A 120 7.98 8.82 -0.33
CA VAL A 120 8.70 8.76 0.95
C VAL A 120 8.01 9.60 2.00
N PHE A 121 7.63 8.98 3.12
CA PHE A 121 7.43 9.69 4.38
C PHE A 121 8.79 9.88 5.04
N SER A 122 9.23 11.13 5.19
CA SER A 122 10.54 11.43 5.78
C SER A 122 10.41 11.75 7.25
N GLU A 123 11.13 11.00 8.09
CA GLU A 123 11.20 11.19 9.53
C GLU A 123 12.40 12.07 9.93
N GLN A 124 12.16 12.92 10.91
CA GLN A 124 12.98 14.07 11.31
C GLN A 124 14.32 13.75 12.03
N GLY A 125 15.15 12.84 11.50
CA GLY A 125 16.45 12.51 12.10
C GLY A 125 17.49 13.63 12.10
N ILE A 126 17.35 14.62 11.20
CA ILE A 126 18.19 15.85 11.12
C ILE A 126 17.45 17.13 11.58
N GLY A 127 16.30 16.97 12.25
CA GLY A 127 15.41 18.05 12.66
C GLY A 127 14.41 18.48 11.58
N LEU A 128 13.17 18.75 11.99
CA LEU A 128 12.02 18.98 11.09
C LEU A 128 12.26 20.08 10.04
N LEU A 129 12.63 21.29 10.48
CA LEU A 129 12.75 22.42 9.54
C LEU A 129 13.95 22.28 8.59
N ASN A 130 15.05 21.70 9.06
CA ASN A 130 16.21 21.43 8.23
C ASN A 130 15.90 20.37 7.15
N MET A 131 15.17 19.33 7.53
CA MET A 131 14.67 18.30 6.60
C MET A 131 13.73 18.90 5.54
N ILE A 132 12.75 19.73 5.96
CA ILE A 132 11.82 20.36 5.03
C ILE A 132 12.54 21.31 4.06
N ASP A 133 13.42 22.17 4.56
CA ASP A 133 14.13 23.13 3.71
C ASP A 133 15.01 22.44 2.66
N SER A 134 15.68 21.36 3.07
CA SER A 134 16.53 20.55 2.20
C SER A 134 15.74 19.82 1.11
N PHE A 135 14.53 19.31 1.43
CA PHE A 135 13.90 18.27 0.61
C PHE A 135 12.51 18.58 0.07
N LYS A 136 11.84 19.68 0.45
CA LYS A 136 10.46 19.98 -0.02
C LYS A 136 10.26 20.08 -1.54
N LYS A 137 11.35 20.20 -2.30
CA LYS A 137 11.31 20.22 -3.78
C LYS A 137 11.55 18.85 -4.41
N LYS A 138 11.81 17.82 -3.61
CA LYS A 138 12.10 16.46 -4.10
C LYS A 138 10.79 15.77 -4.52
N PRO A 139 10.68 15.26 -5.76
CA PRO A 139 9.45 14.64 -6.26
C PRO A 139 9.00 13.39 -5.49
N ALA A 140 9.93 12.71 -4.83
CA ALA A 140 9.65 11.51 -4.05
C ALA A 140 9.04 11.81 -2.68
N VAL A 141 9.06 13.05 -2.21
CA VAL A 141 8.52 13.35 -0.87
C VAL A 141 7.00 13.21 -0.91
N LEU A 142 6.48 12.32 -0.07
CA LEU A 142 5.05 12.19 0.17
C LEU A 142 4.61 13.15 1.29
N GLY A 143 5.41 13.20 2.35
CA GLY A 143 5.09 13.95 3.55
C GLY A 143 6.16 13.87 4.62
N TRP A 144 5.87 14.58 5.72
CA TRP A 144 6.77 14.75 6.85
C TRP A 144 6.24 13.98 8.06
N SER A 145 7.00 13.01 8.56
CA SER A 145 6.72 12.37 9.85
C SER A 145 7.19 13.30 10.95
N ILE A 146 6.23 13.98 11.59
CA ILE A 146 6.51 15.07 12.54
C ILE A 146 6.59 14.58 13.98
N ALA A 147 6.01 13.42 14.29
CA ALA A 147 6.10 12.80 15.60
C ALA A 147 5.77 11.31 15.54
N ASP A 148 6.56 10.52 16.25
CA ASP A 148 6.41 9.07 16.37
C ASP A 148 5.85 8.70 17.76
N ASP A 149 4.99 7.70 17.80
CA ASP A 149 4.41 7.17 19.03
C ASP A 149 3.83 8.25 19.96
N VAL A 150 3.07 9.20 19.38
CA VAL A 150 2.63 10.44 20.07
C VAL A 150 1.84 10.19 21.35
N ASP A 151 1.24 9.02 21.46
CA ASP A 151 0.37 8.63 22.55
C ASP A 151 1.08 7.86 23.68
N ASN A 152 2.42 7.84 23.66
CA ASN A 152 3.26 7.33 24.75
C ASN A 152 3.31 8.22 26.01
N GLY A 153 2.68 9.40 25.96
CA GLY A 153 2.58 10.34 27.08
C GLY A 153 3.70 11.38 27.17
N LYS A 154 4.68 11.37 26.26
CA LYS A 154 5.79 12.35 26.23
C LYS A 154 5.42 13.65 25.54
N LEU A 155 4.51 13.60 24.56
CA LEU A 155 4.08 14.76 23.79
C LEU A 155 2.63 15.09 24.09
N LEU A 156 2.34 16.38 24.24
CA LEU A 156 0.99 16.90 24.35
C LEU A 156 0.43 17.28 22.96
N PRO A 157 -0.90 17.27 22.76
CA PRO A 157 -1.51 17.60 21.47
C PRO A 157 -1.12 18.97 20.93
N GLU A 158 -0.90 19.95 21.81
CA GLU A 158 -0.56 21.33 21.45
C GLU A 158 0.86 21.42 20.90
N GLU A 159 1.78 20.58 21.40
CA GLU A 159 3.14 20.48 20.91
C GLU A 159 3.17 19.90 19.49
N VAL A 160 2.40 18.82 19.25
CA VAL A 160 2.30 18.20 17.92
C VAL A 160 1.60 19.14 16.94
N LEU A 161 0.54 19.83 17.36
CA LEU A 161 -0.13 20.83 16.53
C LEU A 161 0.83 21.97 16.13
N LYS A 162 1.70 22.41 17.04
CA LYS A 162 2.73 23.41 16.73
C LYS A 162 3.72 22.89 15.69
N MET A 163 4.16 21.64 15.78
CA MET A 163 5.03 21.02 14.77
C MET A 163 4.34 20.95 13.39
N HIS A 164 3.06 20.57 13.36
CA HIS A 164 2.26 20.58 12.13
C HIS A 164 2.18 21.98 11.52
N GLN A 165 1.83 22.99 12.31
CA GLN A 165 1.75 24.38 11.84
C GLN A 165 3.10 24.88 11.29
N GLN A 166 4.20 24.56 11.97
CA GLN A 166 5.55 24.89 11.49
C GLN A 166 5.87 24.21 10.15
N ALA A 167 5.55 22.92 10.03
CA ALA A 167 5.74 22.19 8.78
C ALA A 167 4.89 22.79 7.64
N LYS A 168 3.61 23.08 7.89
CA LYS A 168 2.71 23.68 6.88
C LYS A 168 3.14 25.09 6.47
N LEU A 169 3.71 25.87 7.38
CA LEU A 169 4.28 27.19 7.05
C LEU A 169 5.52 27.07 6.16
N ALA A 170 6.40 26.10 6.44
CA ALA A 170 7.63 25.88 5.69
C ALA A 170 7.39 25.19 4.33
N ASP A 171 6.39 24.32 4.27
CA ASP A 171 5.99 23.54 3.11
C ASP A 171 4.48 23.23 3.12
N PRO A 172 3.66 24.07 2.48
CA PRO A 172 2.22 23.84 2.38
C PRO A 172 1.86 22.69 1.44
N ASN A 173 2.79 22.24 0.59
CA ASN A 173 2.50 21.34 -0.51
C ASN A 173 2.54 19.86 -0.12
N HIS A 174 3.14 19.47 0.99
CA HIS A 174 3.17 18.09 1.45
C HIS A 174 2.37 17.90 2.75
N ILE A 175 1.94 16.67 2.99
CA ILE A 175 1.17 16.32 4.19
C ILE A 175 2.10 16.11 5.39
N THR A 176 1.59 16.35 6.60
CA THR A 176 2.23 15.89 7.82
C THR A 176 1.60 14.59 8.32
N TYR A 177 2.43 13.75 8.90
CA TYR A 177 2.09 12.41 9.39
C TYR A 177 2.50 12.25 10.85
N ILE A 178 1.67 11.58 11.63
CA ILE A 178 2.00 11.11 12.98
C ILE A 178 1.65 9.64 13.16
N SER A 179 2.35 8.96 14.05
CA SER A 179 2.08 7.58 14.44
C SER A 179 1.72 7.46 15.94
N GLY A 180 1.08 6.37 16.31
CA GLY A 180 0.81 6.00 17.70
C GLY A 180 0.22 4.59 17.78
N TYR A 181 0.16 3.99 18.96
CA TYR A 181 -0.10 2.55 19.09
C TYR A 181 -1.30 2.20 20.00
N SER A 182 -1.96 3.20 20.58
CA SER A 182 -3.09 3.00 21.49
C SER A 182 -4.31 3.83 21.09
N ASN A 183 -5.43 3.58 21.77
CA ASN A 183 -6.65 4.36 21.58
C ASN A 183 -6.52 5.83 22.02
N LYS A 184 -5.43 6.21 22.70
CA LYS A 184 -5.15 7.58 23.11
C LYS A 184 -4.75 8.46 21.94
N ILE A 185 -4.28 7.89 20.82
CA ILE A 185 -3.92 8.62 19.60
C ILE A 185 -5.05 9.52 19.08
N LYS A 186 -6.31 9.17 19.36
CA LYS A 186 -7.50 9.98 18.98
C LYS A 186 -7.44 11.43 19.47
N ARG A 187 -6.74 11.72 20.57
CA ARG A 187 -6.57 13.09 21.08
C ARG A 187 -5.74 13.99 20.15
N PHE A 188 -5.00 13.39 19.23
CA PHE A 188 -4.18 14.06 18.22
C PHE A 188 -4.88 14.17 16.86
N GLY A 189 -6.21 13.89 16.79
CA GLY A 189 -7.00 13.84 15.56
C GLY A 189 -6.88 15.08 14.64
N ASN A 190 -6.56 16.24 15.22
CA ASN A 190 -6.44 17.52 14.51
C ASN A 190 -5.00 18.07 14.52
N CYS A 191 -4.02 17.24 14.84
CA CYS A 191 -2.62 17.65 14.98
C CYS A 191 -1.76 17.31 13.76
N ALA A 192 -2.32 16.67 12.73
CA ALA A 192 -1.64 16.31 11.48
C ALA A 192 -2.65 16.06 10.35
N ASP A 193 -2.19 16.05 9.09
CA ASP A 193 -3.02 15.69 7.93
C ASP A 193 -3.36 14.19 7.88
N ALA A 194 -2.45 13.34 8.37
CA ALA A 194 -2.59 11.89 8.40
C ALA A 194 -2.15 11.29 9.75
N ILE A 195 -2.83 10.24 10.17
CA ILE A 195 -2.56 9.50 11.41
C ILE A 195 -2.46 8.02 11.09
N ALA A 196 -1.39 7.37 11.52
CA ALA A 196 -1.25 5.92 11.46
C ALA A 196 -1.27 5.30 12.85
N SER A 197 -1.93 4.15 12.96
CA SER A 197 -1.85 3.34 14.16
C SER A 197 -0.84 2.21 13.96
N ASN A 198 0.21 2.20 14.77
CA ASN A 198 1.19 1.14 14.90
C ASN A 198 0.50 -0.08 15.53
N LEU A 199 0.01 -0.98 14.68
CA LEU A 199 -0.65 -2.19 15.13
C LEU A 199 0.37 -3.34 15.21
N ILE A 200 0.79 -3.68 16.42
CA ILE A 200 1.60 -4.87 16.69
C ILE A 200 0.64 -6.01 17.07
N LEU A 201 0.22 -6.82 16.08
CA LEU A 201 -0.70 -7.95 16.31
C LEU A 201 -0.04 -9.16 16.99
N LEU A 202 1.29 -9.19 17.08
CA LEU A 202 2.06 -10.30 17.65
C LEU A 202 2.85 -9.79 18.85
N GLY A 203 2.48 -10.21 20.06
CA GLY A 203 3.24 -9.87 21.27
C GLY A 203 4.71 -10.26 21.09
N MET A 204 5.63 -9.37 21.47
CA MET A 204 7.08 -9.52 21.24
C MET A 204 7.66 -10.83 21.81
N GLU A 205 6.97 -11.50 22.75
CA GLU A 205 7.35 -12.83 23.25
C GLU A 205 7.18 -13.96 22.22
N THR A 206 6.29 -13.81 21.22
CA THR A 206 5.96 -14.88 20.25
C THR A 206 6.90 -14.93 19.04
N MET A 207 7.66 -13.86 18.77
CA MET A 207 8.57 -13.76 17.62
C MET A 207 9.84 -14.62 17.77
N ARG A 208 10.14 -15.13 18.97
CA ARG A 208 11.24 -16.08 19.17
C ARG A 208 10.87 -17.52 18.78
N TYR A 209 9.61 -17.79 18.43
CA TYR A 209 9.11 -19.16 18.23
C TYR A 209 8.33 -19.43 16.94
N HIS A 210 7.97 -18.44 16.12
CA HIS A 210 7.05 -18.68 15.01
C HIS A 210 7.51 -18.18 13.63
N GLN A 211 8.34 -19.00 12.99
CA GLN A 211 8.44 -19.09 11.52
C GLN A 211 7.14 -19.56 10.81
N PRO A 212 6.23 -20.36 11.42
CA PRO A 212 5.02 -20.84 10.72
C PRO A 212 3.96 -19.76 10.43
N THR A 213 3.91 -18.65 11.18
CA THR A 213 2.86 -17.62 11.00
C THR A 213 3.00 -16.84 9.71
N ILE A 214 4.22 -16.66 9.20
CA ILE A 214 4.46 -16.06 7.87
C ILE A 214 3.95 -17.01 6.77
N GLU A 215 4.13 -18.32 6.94
CA GLU A 215 3.58 -19.32 6.00
C GLU A 215 2.06 -19.31 5.97
N TYR A 216 1.39 -19.16 7.12
CA TYR A 216 -0.07 -19.04 7.16
C TYR A 216 -0.58 -17.74 6.50
N LEU A 217 0.13 -16.63 6.64
CA LEU A 217 -0.24 -15.37 5.97
C LEU A 217 -0.06 -15.50 4.45
N LEU A 218 1.03 -16.10 3.99
CA LEU A 218 1.27 -16.41 2.58
C LEU A 218 0.22 -17.36 2.01
N LEU A 219 -0.17 -18.41 2.75
CA LEU A 219 -1.22 -19.33 2.35
C LEU A 219 -2.59 -18.64 2.26
N ALA A 220 -2.90 -17.71 3.17
CA ALA A 220 -4.14 -16.95 3.13
C ALA A 220 -4.21 -16.02 1.91
N VAL A 221 -3.11 -15.34 1.57
CA VAL A 221 -3.01 -14.51 0.36
C VAL A 221 -3.12 -15.37 -0.89
N GLN A 222 -2.44 -16.52 -0.95
CA GLN A 222 -2.55 -17.47 -2.06
C GLN A 222 -3.99 -17.99 -2.23
N LEU A 223 -4.68 -18.31 -1.13
CA LEU A 223 -6.07 -18.75 -1.16
C LEU A 223 -7.01 -17.67 -1.71
N LEU A 224 -6.82 -16.40 -1.31
CA LEU A 224 -7.60 -15.28 -1.81
C LEU A 224 -7.37 -15.04 -3.30
N LEU A 225 -6.13 -15.20 -3.79
CA LEU A 225 -5.82 -15.12 -5.22
C LEU A 225 -6.49 -16.26 -6.00
N ILE A 226 -6.48 -17.49 -5.46
CA ILE A 226 -7.16 -18.64 -6.07
C ILE A 226 -8.67 -18.40 -6.15
N ILE A 227 -9.30 -17.91 -5.08
CA ILE A 227 -10.74 -17.58 -5.06
C ILE A 227 -11.05 -16.52 -6.12
N ARG A 228 -10.21 -15.49 -6.24
CA ARG A 228 -10.40 -14.43 -7.24
C ARG A 228 -10.29 -14.97 -8.67
N LEU A 229 -9.32 -15.83 -8.94
CA LEU A 229 -9.16 -16.53 -10.22
C LEU A 229 -10.37 -17.44 -10.52
N PHE A 230 -10.88 -18.15 -9.52
CA PHE A 230 -12.08 -18.97 -9.64
C PHE A 230 -13.31 -18.12 -9.98
N MET A 231 -13.51 -16.97 -9.32
CA MET A 231 -14.63 -16.07 -9.60
C MET A 231 -14.54 -15.44 -11.00
N LEU A 232 -13.33 -15.07 -11.46
CA LEU A 232 -13.13 -14.55 -12.81
C LEU A 232 -13.42 -15.60 -13.88
N THR A 233 -12.97 -16.84 -13.67
CA THR A 233 -13.23 -17.95 -14.60
C THR A 233 -14.70 -18.36 -14.57
N TYR A 234 -15.35 -18.43 -13.41
CA TYR A 234 -16.78 -18.69 -13.28
C TYR A 234 -17.62 -17.66 -14.05
N ASN A 235 -17.31 -16.37 -13.92
CA ASN A 235 -18.01 -15.32 -14.66
C ASN A 235 -17.76 -15.37 -16.17
N LEU A 236 -16.57 -15.80 -16.61
CA LEU A 236 -16.27 -16.05 -18.03
C LEU A 236 -17.06 -17.23 -18.59
N PHE A 237 -17.21 -18.31 -17.81
CA PHE A 237 -17.91 -19.53 -18.25
C PHE A 237 -19.44 -19.45 -18.13
N HIS A 238 -19.97 -18.59 -17.25
CA HIS A 238 -21.41 -18.45 -17.03
C HIS A 238 -21.97 -17.09 -17.47
N GLY A 239 -21.15 -16.30 -18.17
CA GLY A 239 -21.50 -15.03 -18.80
C GLY A 239 -22.35 -15.15 -20.07
N GLN A 240 -23.52 -15.80 -20.00
CA GLN A 240 -24.70 -15.56 -20.85
C GLN A 240 -25.98 -15.99 -20.09
N VAL A 241 -26.22 -15.44 -18.90
CA VAL A 241 -27.61 -15.35 -18.40
C VAL A 241 -28.02 -13.88 -18.46
N LYS A 242 -28.56 -13.48 -19.62
CA LYS A 242 -29.37 -12.27 -19.71
C LYS A 242 -30.57 -12.44 -18.79
N ILE A 243 -30.53 -11.84 -17.60
CA ILE A 243 -31.75 -11.56 -16.85
C ILE A 243 -32.44 -10.43 -17.62
N GLN A 244 -33.36 -10.82 -18.50
CA GLN A 244 -34.25 -9.90 -19.18
C GLN A 244 -35.27 -9.45 -18.14
N THR A 245 -35.06 -8.26 -17.57
CA THR A 245 -36.04 -7.62 -16.70
C THR A 245 -37.29 -7.35 -17.54
N ILE A 246 -38.33 -8.13 -17.32
CA ILE A 246 -39.67 -7.84 -17.82
C ILE A 246 -40.16 -6.62 -17.05
N SER A 247 -40.04 -5.44 -17.67
CA SER A 247 -40.76 -4.25 -17.23
C SER A 247 -42.23 -4.46 -17.59
N CYS A 248 -43.05 -4.82 -16.61
CA CYS A 248 -44.49 -4.75 -16.73
C CYS A 248 -44.90 -3.27 -16.83
N VAL A 249 -45.34 -2.89 -18.02
CA VAL A 249 -46.10 -1.68 -18.29
C VAL A 249 -47.39 -1.73 -17.46
N TYR A 250 -47.58 -0.76 -16.57
CA TYR A 250 -48.90 -0.42 -16.04
C TYR A 250 -49.41 0.82 -16.77
N PRO A 251 -50.51 0.74 -17.53
CA PRO A 251 -51.19 1.91 -18.05
C PRO A 251 -52.19 2.45 -17.02
N HIS A 252 -52.28 3.76 -16.95
CA HIS A 252 -53.39 4.56 -16.40
C HIS A 252 -53.83 4.36 -14.95
N LEU A 253 -53.75 5.45 -14.19
CA LEU A 253 -54.93 6.00 -13.51
C LEU A 253 -54.80 7.53 -13.43
N MET A 254 -55.73 8.20 -14.12
CA MET A 254 -56.05 9.60 -13.87
C MET A 254 -56.67 9.73 -12.48
N LYS A 255 -56.19 10.69 -11.69
CA LYS A 255 -56.97 11.80 -11.11
C LYS A 255 -56.04 12.76 -10.37
#